data_AF-A0A397S6G4-F1
#
_entry.id   AF-A0A397S6G4-F1
#
_cell.length_a   1.000
_cell.length_b   1.000
_cell.length_c   1.000
_cell.angle_alpha   90.00
_cell.angle_beta   90.00
_cell.angle_gamma   90.00
#
_symmetry.space_group_name_H-M   'P 1'
#
loop_
_entity.id
_entity.type
_entity.pdbx_description
1 polymer ?
#
loop_
_entity_poly.entity_id
_entity_poly.type
_entity_poly.pdbx_seq_one_letter_code
_entity_poly.pdbx_strand_id
1 'polypeptide(L)'
;MKSHLALRCSKDTHKEDFVKSLYFEYKLPKQTALSTTYLNAETAKYYIKIEDQSKNLTLAQFNEEQIIKVIENIEENKSIVTDVEAAMQAAKKSIKNKYPYIMTVRCIAHHIKDIISIECAQDTIQKY
;
A
#
# COMPACT_ATOMS: atom_id res chain seq x y z
N MET A 1 31.51 58.44 9.22
CA MET A 1 30.56 57.46 9.80
C MET A 1 30.17 56.47 8.72
N LYS A 2 30.55 55.20 8.85
CA LYS A 2 30.13 54.12 7.95
C LYS A 2 28.79 53.58 8.47
N SER A 3 27.70 53.76 7.73
CA SER A 3 26.45 53.03 7.98
C SER A 3 26.38 51.83 7.04
N HIS A 4 26.41 50.65 7.65
CA HIS A 4 26.31 49.35 7.00
C HIS A 4 25.02 49.23 6.18
N LEU A 5 25.17 48.87 4.91
CA LEU A 5 24.12 48.27 4.09
C LEU A 5 23.71 46.94 4.76
N ALA A 6 22.54 46.90 5.40
CA ALA A 6 21.88 45.65 5.74
C ALA A 6 21.01 45.23 4.56
N LEU A 7 21.59 44.45 3.63
CA LEU A 7 20.83 43.70 2.64
C LEU A 7 19.98 42.66 3.39
N ARG A 8 18.75 43.04 3.76
CA ARG A 8 17.74 42.08 4.18
C ARG A 8 17.43 41.17 2.99
N CYS A 9 17.68 39.89 3.18
CA CYS A 9 17.34 38.83 2.25
C CYS A 9 15.81 38.78 2.08
N SER A 10 15.27 39.46 1.07
CA SER A 10 13.86 39.42 0.69
C SER A 10 13.61 38.18 -0.18
N LYS A 11 13.46 37.00 0.42
CA LYS A 11 13.20 35.75 -0.34
C LYS A 11 11.79 35.20 -0.23
N ASP A 12 10.92 35.78 0.61
CA ASP A 12 9.59 35.22 0.85
C ASP A 12 8.43 35.99 0.17
N THR A 13 8.61 37.28 -0.13
CA THR A 13 7.57 38.11 -0.77
C THR A 13 7.29 37.72 -2.22
N HIS A 14 8.32 37.28 -2.96
CA HIS A 14 8.22 37.00 -4.40
C HIS A 14 7.28 35.83 -4.76
N LYS A 15 7.10 34.86 -3.85
CA LYS A 15 6.26 33.68 -4.11
C LYS A 15 4.78 33.95 -3.85
N GLU A 16 4.47 34.73 -2.82
CA GLU A 16 3.09 35.12 -2.53
C GLU A 16 2.52 36.02 -3.62
N ASP A 17 3.33 36.92 -4.17
CA ASP A 17 2.94 37.84 -5.24
C ASP A 17 2.64 37.10 -6.56
N PHE A 18 3.38 36.02 -6.86
CA PHE A 18 3.11 35.20 -8.05
C PHE A 18 1.81 34.40 -7.94
N VAL A 19 1.51 33.81 -6.78
CA VAL A 19 0.26 33.03 -6.63
C VAL A 19 -0.96 33.95 -6.66
N LYS A 20 -0.86 35.14 -6.06
CA LYS A 20 -1.93 36.15 -6.10
C LYS A 20 -2.13 36.76 -7.49
N SER A 21 -1.08 36.84 -8.32
CA SER A 21 -1.22 37.32 -9.71
C SER A 21 -1.96 36.31 -10.61
N LEU A 22 -1.85 35.01 -10.31
CA LEU A 22 -2.59 33.95 -11.02
C LEU A 22 -4.03 33.83 -10.55
N TYR A 23 -4.31 34.11 -9.26
CA TYR A 23 -5.66 34.02 -8.71
C TYR A 23 -5.85 34.99 -7.54
N PHE A 24 -6.43 36.16 -7.82
CA PHE A 24 -6.50 37.28 -6.88
C PHE A 24 -7.28 36.97 -5.59
N GLU A 25 -8.29 36.10 -5.67
CA GLU A 25 -9.11 35.72 -4.51
C GLU A 25 -8.53 34.56 -3.68
N TYR A 26 -7.40 33.98 -4.11
CA TYR A 26 -6.83 32.83 -3.43
C TYR A 26 -6.19 33.24 -2.10
N LYS A 27 -6.83 32.84 -0.99
CA LYS A 27 -6.27 32.98 0.35
C LYS A 27 -5.32 31.83 0.61
N LEU A 28 -4.01 32.09 0.58
CA LEU A 28 -3.01 31.09 0.94
C LEU A 28 -3.34 30.52 2.33
N PRO A 29 -3.51 29.19 2.46
CA PRO A 29 -3.67 28.58 3.77
C PRO A 29 -2.42 28.86 4.60
N LYS A 30 -2.59 29.11 5.90
CA LYS A 30 -1.45 29.24 6.81
C LYS A 30 -0.59 27.98 6.68
N GLN A 31 0.74 28.14 6.72
CA GLN A 31 1.69 27.03 6.65
C GLN A 31 1.35 25.91 7.65
N THR A 32 0.84 26.28 8.82
CA THR A 32 0.33 25.34 9.83
C THR A 32 -0.84 24.50 9.31
N ALA A 33 -1.82 25.07 8.62
CA ALA A 33 -2.95 24.33 8.07
C ALA A 33 -2.54 23.34 6.96
N LEU A 34 -1.60 23.73 6.08
CA LEU A 34 -1.05 22.82 5.06
C LEU A 34 -0.30 21.66 5.72
N SER A 35 0.54 21.94 6.72
CA SER A 35 1.33 20.93 7.40
C SER A 35 0.44 20.00 8.26
N THR A 36 -0.41 20.55 9.13
CA THR A 36 -1.14 19.75 10.11
C THR A 36 -2.36 19.02 9.56
N THR A 37 -2.87 19.41 8.39
CA THR A 37 -4.08 18.78 7.84
C THR A 37 -3.72 17.86 6.68
N TYR A 38 -3.01 18.37 5.67
CA TYR A 38 -2.70 17.60 4.47
C TYR A 38 -1.60 16.56 4.73
N LEU A 39 -0.47 16.96 5.32
CA LEU A 39 0.62 16.02 5.59
C LEU A 39 0.23 15.01 6.67
N ASN A 40 -0.51 15.41 7.71
CA ASN A 40 -0.96 14.46 8.73
C ASN A 40 -1.97 13.45 8.19
N ALA A 41 -2.92 13.86 7.34
CA ALA A 41 -3.87 12.95 6.70
C ALA A 41 -3.15 11.94 5.80
N GLU A 42 -2.16 12.39 5.03
CA GLU A 42 -1.36 11.52 4.18
C GLU A 42 -0.49 10.56 5.00
N THR A 43 0.14 11.08 6.06
CA THR A 43 0.94 10.30 7.01
C THR A 43 0.10 9.21 7.70
N ALA A 44 -1.13 9.52 8.10
CA ALA A 44 -2.05 8.55 8.70
C ALA A 44 -2.37 7.38 7.76
N LYS A 45 -2.56 7.63 6.45
CA LYS A 45 -2.76 6.56 5.46
C LYS A 45 -1.55 5.63 5.38
N TYR A 46 -0.34 6.19 5.40
CA TYR A 46 0.89 5.40 5.39
C TYR A 46 1.04 4.57 6.66
N TYR A 47 0.71 5.11 7.84
CA TYR A 47 0.73 4.36 9.08
C TYR A 47 -0.22 3.15 9.04
N ILE A 48 -1.47 3.34 8.61
CA ILE A 48 -2.44 2.24 8.46
C ILE A 48 -1.90 1.19 7.49
N LYS A 49 -1.36 1.61 6.34
CA LYS A 49 -0.80 0.70 5.34
C LYS A 49 0.39 -0.10 5.89
N ILE A 50 1.27 0.53 6.66
CA ILE A 50 2.41 -0.14 7.31
C ILE A 50 1.92 -1.14 8.35
N GLU A 51 0.93 -0.76 9.15
CA GLU A 51 0.34 -1.63 10.17
C GLU A 51 -0.31 -2.87 9.53
N ASP A 52 -1.09 -2.70 8.48
CA ASP A 52 -1.71 -3.80 7.74
C ASP A 52 -0.66 -4.70 7.07
N GLN A 53 0.40 -4.13 6.50
CA GLN A 53 1.53 -4.90 5.96
C GLN A 53 2.25 -5.69 7.05
N SER A 54 2.45 -5.10 8.22
CA SER A 54 3.07 -5.75 9.37
C SER A 54 2.25 -6.95 9.85
N LYS A 55 0.93 -6.78 10.02
CA LYS A 55 0.00 -7.87 10.37
C LYS A 55 0.04 -9.01 9.36
N ASN A 56 0.03 -8.67 8.07
CA ASN A 56 0.13 -9.67 6.99
C ASN A 56 1.46 -10.43 7.01
N LEU A 57 2.57 -9.77 7.35
CA LEU A 57 3.87 -10.44 7.51
C LEU A 57 3.88 -11.42 8.68
N THR A 58 3.34 -11.02 9.84
CA THR A 58 3.21 -11.91 11.01
C THR A 58 2.33 -13.12 10.68
N LEU A 59 1.20 -12.90 10.00
CA LEU A 59 0.31 -13.98 9.58
C LEU A 59 0.95 -14.88 8.52
N ALA A 60 1.72 -14.31 7.59
CA ALA A 60 2.45 -15.07 6.58
C ALA A 60 3.49 -16.00 7.20
N GLN A 61 4.25 -15.52 8.20
CA GLN A 61 5.21 -16.34 8.94
C GLN A 61 4.53 -17.50 9.66
N PHE A 62 3.42 -17.22 10.35
CA PHE A 62 2.63 -18.26 11.00
C PHE A 62 2.14 -19.32 10.00
N ASN A 63 1.57 -18.88 8.87
CA ASN A 63 1.08 -19.77 7.82
C ASN A 63 2.21 -20.63 7.21
N GLU A 64 3.37 -20.02 6.96
CA GLU A 64 4.56 -20.74 6.49
C GLU A 64 4.97 -21.85 7.47
N GLU A 65 5.07 -21.55 8.76
CA GLU A 65 5.43 -22.54 9.78
C GLU A 65 4.43 -23.71 9.83
N GLN A 66 3.12 -23.43 9.76
CA GLN A 66 2.10 -24.47 9.78
C GLN A 66 2.17 -25.35 8.52
N ILE A 67 2.36 -24.75 7.35
CA ILE A 67 2.47 -25.51 6.10
C ILE A 67 3.74 -26.37 6.10
N ILE A 68 4.87 -25.85 6.58
CA ILE A 68 6.12 -26.61 6.70
C ILE A 68 5.93 -27.85 7.58
N LYS A 69 5.27 -27.70 8.75
CA LYS A 69 4.97 -28.85 9.63
C LYS A 69 4.15 -29.92 8.91
N VAL A 70 3.14 -29.52 8.14
CA VAL A 70 2.32 -30.47 7.36
C VAL A 70 3.14 -31.12 6.25
N ILE A 71 3.96 -30.35 5.53
CA ILE A 71 4.85 -30.87 4.48
C ILE A 71 5.79 -31.93 5.06
N GLU A 72 6.41 -31.67 6.21
CA GLU A 72 7.40 -32.57 6.81
C GLU A 72 6.78 -33.88 7.32
N ASN A 73 5.51 -33.85 7.72
CA ASN A 73 4.79 -35.02 8.23
C ASN A 73 4.21 -35.94 7.13
N ILE A 74 4.19 -35.50 5.88
CA ILE A 74 3.66 -36.29 4.75
C ILE A 74 4.84 -36.90 3.99
N GLU A 75 4.79 -38.19 3.64
CA GLU A 75 5.90 -38.87 2.96
C GLU A 75 5.78 -38.81 1.42
N GLU A 76 4.56 -38.83 0.86
CA GLU A 76 4.33 -38.93 -0.58
C GLU A 76 3.76 -37.64 -1.22
N ASN A 77 3.86 -37.57 -2.55
CA ASN A 77 3.38 -36.52 -3.47
C ASN A 77 2.62 -35.33 -2.83
N LYS A 78 3.33 -34.22 -2.66
CA LYS A 78 2.84 -33.02 -1.96
C LYS A 78 2.38 -31.97 -2.96
N SER A 79 1.18 -31.44 -2.76
CA SER A 79 0.73 -30.22 -3.41
C SER A 79 -0.02 -29.35 -2.40
N ILE A 80 0.08 -28.04 -2.58
CA ILE A 80 -0.47 -27.06 -1.63
C ILE A 80 -1.51 -26.25 -2.39
N VAL A 81 -2.77 -26.38 -2.01
CA VAL A 81 -3.88 -25.59 -2.55
C VAL A 81 -4.29 -24.57 -1.50
N THR A 82 -4.09 -23.29 -1.80
CA THR A 82 -4.42 -22.20 -0.86
C THR A 82 -5.07 -21.03 -1.56
N ASP A 83 -5.79 -20.21 -0.81
CA ASP A 83 -6.46 -19.01 -1.28
C ASP A 83 -5.49 -17.90 -1.76
N VAL A 84 -6.08 -16.75 -2.11
CA VAL A 84 -5.38 -15.58 -2.67
C VAL A 84 -5.12 -14.51 -1.60
N GLU A 85 -5.29 -14.82 -0.32
CA GLU A 85 -5.03 -13.84 0.76
C GLU A 85 -3.56 -13.40 0.74
N ALA A 86 -3.30 -12.11 1.01
CA ALA A 86 -1.96 -11.53 0.93
C ALA A 86 -0.93 -12.27 1.80
N ALA A 87 -1.28 -12.59 3.05
CA ALA A 87 -0.43 -13.37 3.95
C ALA A 87 -0.13 -14.77 3.39
N MET A 88 -1.13 -15.44 2.83
CA MET A 88 -0.98 -16.76 2.23
C MET A 88 -0.13 -16.72 0.95
N GLN A 89 -0.27 -15.69 0.13
CA GLN A 89 0.56 -15.49 -1.07
C GLN A 89 2.03 -15.26 -0.71
N ALA A 90 2.31 -14.51 0.36
CA ALA A 90 3.66 -14.34 0.89
C ALA A 90 4.24 -15.68 1.39
N ALA A 91 3.47 -16.44 2.19
CA ALA A 91 3.88 -17.77 2.66
C ALA A 91 4.15 -18.74 1.51
N LYS A 92 3.24 -18.82 0.53
CA LYS A 92 3.41 -19.63 -0.70
C LYS A 92 4.70 -19.31 -1.43
N LYS A 93 5.03 -18.03 -1.57
CA LYS A 93 6.26 -17.59 -2.24
C LYS A 93 7.49 -18.10 -1.48
N SER A 94 7.48 -18.00 -0.14
CA SER A 94 8.56 -18.55 0.69
C SER A 94 8.69 -20.07 0.52
N ILE A 95 7.57 -20.79 0.62
CA ILE A 95 7.52 -22.25 0.46
C ILE A 95 7.98 -22.68 -0.94
N LYS A 96 7.55 -21.99 -2.00
CA LYS A 96 7.98 -22.28 -3.37
C LYS A 96 9.48 -22.09 -3.56
N ASN A 97 10.09 -21.12 -2.86
CA ASN A 97 11.53 -20.94 -2.87
C ASN A 97 12.26 -22.06 -2.11
N LYS A 98 11.71 -22.53 -0.99
CA LYS A 98 12.30 -23.58 -0.14
C LYS A 98 12.10 -24.99 -0.70
N TYR A 99 10.95 -25.25 -1.30
CA TYR A 99 10.53 -26.55 -1.85
C TYR A 99 10.04 -26.37 -3.30
N PRO A 100 10.94 -26.12 -4.27
CA PRO A 100 10.55 -25.81 -5.64
C PRO A 100 9.85 -26.97 -6.38
N TYR A 101 10.02 -28.20 -5.88
CA TYR A 101 9.37 -29.40 -6.40
C TYR A 101 7.91 -29.56 -5.91
N ILE A 102 7.49 -28.80 -4.88
CA ILE A 102 6.11 -28.84 -4.39
C ILE A 102 5.27 -27.86 -5.20
N MET A 103 4.24 -28.40 -5.88
CA MET A 103 3.32 -27.57 -6.64
C MET A 103 2.41 -26.78 -5.71
N THR A 104 2.46 -25.45 -5.82
CA THR A 104 1.56 -24.53 -5.12
C THR A 104 0.49 -24.04 -6.09
N VAL A 105 -0.78 -24.34 -5.80
CA VAL A 105 -1.95 -24.04 -6.65
C VAL A 105 -2.88 -23.07 -5.92
N ARG A 106 -3.58 -22.23 -6.68
CA ARG A 106 -4.63 -21.35 -6.13
C ARG A 106 -5.93 -22.13 -5.94
N CYS A 107 -6.66 -21.81 -4.87
CA CYS A 107 -7.97 -22.39 -4.61
C CYS A 107 -8.96 -22.07 -5.73
N ILE A 108 -9.67 -23.08 -6.25
CA ILE A 108 -10.64 -22.92 -7.34
C ILE A 108 -11.85 -22.07 -6.94
N ALA A 109 -12.28 -22.14 -5.68
CA ALA A 109 -13.39 -21.34 -5.18
C ALA A 109 -13.08 -19.84 -5.26
N HIS A 110 -11.83 -19.45 -4.96
CA HIS A 110 -11.39 -18.06 -5.12
C HIS A 110 -11.32 -17.66 -6.59
N HIS A 111 -10.84 -18.55 -7.47
CA HIS A 111 -10.86 -18.30 -8.91
C HIS A 111 -12.27 -18.05 -9.46
N ILE A 112 -13.25 -18.86 -9.07
CA ILE A 112 -14.65 -18.69 -9.50
C ILE A 112 -15.23 -17.38 -8.97
N LYS A 113 -14.97 -17.06 -7.69
CA LYS A 113 -15.40 -15.81 -7.06
C LYS A 113 -14.87 -14.58 -7.82
N ASP A 114 -13.60 -14.59 -8.20
CA ASP A 114 -12.98 -13.50 -8.94
C ASP A 114 -13.61 -13.32 -10.33
N ILE A 115 -13.88 -14.43 -11.04
CA ILE A 115 -14.56 -14.41 -12.36
C ILE A 115 -15.95 -13.78 -12.24
N ILE A 116 -16.78 -14.27 -11.31
CA ILE A 116 -18.14 -13.76 -11.09
C ILE A 116 -18.11 -12.26 -10.75
N SER A 117 -17.14 -11.84 -9.95
CA SER A 117 -17.01 -10.44 -9.55
C SER A 117 -16.68 -9.53 -10.75
N ILE A 118 -15.84 -10.00 -11.67
CA ILE A 118 -15.49 -9.29 -12.91
C ILE A 118 -16.70 -9.17 -13.84
N GLU A 119 -17.42 -10.28 -14.06
CA GLU A 119 -18.63 -10.28 -14.89
C GLU A 119 -19.67 -9.29 -14.36
N CYS A 120 -19.92 -9.31 -13.04
CA CYS A 120 -20.84 -8.38 -12.38
C CYS A 120 -20.42 -6.90 -12.54
N ALA A 121 -19.11 -6.62 -12.47
CA ALA A 121 -18.60 -5.27 -12.68
C ALA A 121 -18.80 -4.80 -14.14
N GLN A 122 -18.59 -5.68 -15.12
CA GLN A 122 -18.81 -5.39 -16.54
C GLN A 122 -20.28 -5.10 -16.84
N ASP A 123 -21.20 -5.91 -16.31
CA ASP A 123 -22.65 -5.70 -16.42
C ASP A 123 -23.10 -4.37 -15.79
N THR A 124 -22.39 -3.93 -14.75
CA THR A 124 -22.66 -2.64 -14.10
C THR A 124 -22.19 -1.49 -14.97
N ILE A 125 -20.99 -1.58 -15.56
CA ILE A 125 -20.44 -0.53 -16.45
C ILE A 125 -21.25 -0.40 -17.74
N GLN A 126 -21.71 -1.51 -18.33
CA GLN A 126 -22.52 -1.46 -19.57
C GLN A 126 -23.92 -0.86 -19.38
N LYS A 127 -24.39 -0.72 -18.14
CA LYS A 127 -25.69 -0.10 -17.82
C LYS A 127 -25.62 1.44 -17.70
N TYR A 128 -24.43 2.02 -17.68
CA TYR A 128 -24.18 3.47 -17.64
C TYR A 128 -23.56 3.95 -18.95
#